data_AF-A0AA42XL78-F1
#
_entry.id   AF-A0AA42XL78-F1
#
_cell.length_a   1.000
_cell.length_b   1.000
_cell.length_c   1.000
_cell.angle_alpha   90.00
_cell.angle_beta   90.00
_cell.angle_gamma   90.00
#
_symmetry.space_group_name_H-M   'P 1'
#
loop_
_entity.id
_entity.type
_entity.pdbx_description
1 polymer ?
#
loop_
_entity_poly.entity_id
_entity_poly.type
_entity_poly.pdbx_seq_one_letter_code
_entity_poly.pdbx_strand_id
1 'polypeptide(L)'
;MIDMAQFEINSTYNKFLNQLVLWSYLYKRVEAGKEQEFSTVKDCEKMISFQERVQELLPDMEKLDRSKIRSYSPLLDDMALIQYFKDTVGVSD
;
A
#
# COMPACT_ATOMS: atom_id res chain seq x y z
N MET A 1 -21.63 -13.98 -11.78
CA MET A 1 -21.90 -12.59 -11.38
C MET A 1 -21.29 -12.43 -9.99
N ILE A 2 -20.48 -11.40 -9.77
CA ILE A 2 -19.89 -11.14 -8.44
C ILE A 2 -21.04 -10.65 -7.55
N ASP A 3 -21.25 -11.28 -6.39
CA ASP A 3 -22.23 -10.79 -5.42
C ASP A 3 -21.72 -9.52 -4.70
N MET A 4 -22.61 -8.80 -4.02
CA MET A 4 -22.26 -7.55 -3.34
C MET A 4 -21.13 -7.73 -2.32
N ALA A 5 -21.11 -8.84 -1.58
CA ALA A 5 -20.09 -9.10 -0.56
C ALA A 5 -18.71 -9.27 -1.20
N GLN A 6 -18.62 -10.04 -2.28
CA GLN A 6 -17.37 -10.23 -3.02
C GLN A 6 -16.91 -8.93 -3.72
N PHE A 7 -17.85 -8.11 -4.19
CA PHE A 7 -17.53 -6.77 -4.72
C PHE A 7 -16.92 -5.87 -3.64
N GLU A 8 -17.48 -5.86 -2.43
CA GLU A 8 -16.98 -5.08 -1.30
C GLU A 8 -15.58 -5.53 -0.86
N ILE A 9 -15.34 -6.84 -0.77
CA ILE A 9 -14.00 -7.39 -0.47
C ILE A 9 -12.98 -6.93 -1.52
N ASN A 10 -13.31 -7.10 -2.80
CA ASN A 10 -12.42 -6.69 -3.90
C ASN A 10 -12.17 -5.19 -3.88
N SER A 11 -13.22 -4.38 -3.71
CA SER A 11 -13.13 -2.91 -3.67
C SER A 11 -12.25 -2.45 -2.52
N THR A 12 -12.43 -3.03 -1.33
CA THR A 12 -11.67 -2.70 -0.12
C THR A 12 -10.19 -3.02 -0.30
N TYR A 13 -9.87 -4.25 -0.74
CA TYR A 13 -8.48 -4.64 -0.93
C TYR A 13 -7.78 -3.83 -2.01
N ASN A 14 -8.45 -3.54 -3.14
CA ASN A 14 -7.85 -2.72 -4.20
C ASN A 14 -7.63 -1.26 -3.78
N LYS A 15 -8.52 -0.71 -2.92
CA LYS A 15 -8.29 0.62 -2.33
C LYS A 15 -7.05 0.62 -1.43
N PHE A 16 -6.90 -0.39 -0.59
CA PHE A 16 -5.69 -0.58 0.22
C PHE A 16 -4.43 -0.67 -0.66
N LEU A 17 -4.47 -1.53 -1.69
CA LEU A 17 -3.34 -1.73 -2.60
C LEU A 17 -2.95 -0.43 -3.31
N ASN A 18 -3.92 0.41 -3.70
CA ASN A 18 -3.64 1.72 -4.26
C ASN A 18 -2.95 2.66 -3.27
N GLN A 19 -3.33 2.68 -1.99
CA GLN A 19 -2.62 3.48 -0.98
C GLN A 19 -1.17 3.01 -0.84
N LEU A 20 -0.97 1.70 -0.80
CA LEU A 20 0.34 1.08 -0.65
C LEU A 20 1.27 1.36 -1.86
N VAL A 21 0.73 1.29 -3.08
CA VAL A 21 1.47 1.67 -4.30
C VAL A 21 1.89 3.13 -4.26
N LEU A 22 0.96 4.04 -3.91
CA LEU A 22 1.25 5.48 -3.83
C LEU A 22 2.30 5.80 -2.77
N TRP A 23 2.20 5.16 -1.60
CA TRP A 23 3.23 5.24 -0.57
C TRP A 23 4.58 4.80 -1.12
N SER A 24 4.67 3.64 -1.77
CA SER A 24 5.95 3.08 -2.25
C SER A 24 6.62 3.98 -3.30
N TYR A 25 5.81 4.59 -4.17
CA TYR A 25 6.27 5.54 -5.17
C TYR A 25 6.82 6.81 -4.52
N LEU A 26 6.09 7.38 -3.56
CA LEU A 26 6.51 8.59 -2.85
C LEU A 26 7.75 8.33 -2.00
N TYR A 27 7.84 7.19 -1.31
CA TYR A 27 9.01 6.80 -0.55
C TYR A 27 10.26 6.77 -1.43
N LYS A 28 10.21 6.08 -2.57
CA LYS A 28 11.33 6.04 -3.53
C LYS A 28 11.71 7.43 -4.05
N ARG A 29 10.73 8.30 -4.29
CA ARG A 29 10.98 9.69 -4.69
C ARG A 29 11.62 10.54 -3.61
N VAL A 30 11.18 10.38 -2.37
CA VAL A 30 11.76 11.08 -1.22
C VAL A 30 13.22 10.65 -1.03
N GLU A 31 13.50 9.35 -1.11
CA GLU A 31 14.87 8.83 -1.03
C GLU A 31 15.75 9.39 -2.16
N ALA A 32 15.31 9.30 -3.42
CA ALA A 32 16.05 9.85 -4.56
C ALA A 32 16.23 11.38 -4.46
N GLY A 33 15.25 12.10 -3.92
CA GLY A 33 15.32 13.55 -3.73
C GLY A 33 16.32 13.96 -2.65
N LYS A 34 16.49 13.15 -1.59
CA LYS A 34 17.53 13.37 -0.57
C LYS A 34 18.93 13.22 -1.16
N GLU A 35 19.14 12.25 -2.05
CA GLU A 35 20.42 12.04 -2.75
C GLU A 35 20.76 13.22 -3.68
N GLN A 36 19.74 13.89 -4.24
CA GLN A 36 19.89 14.97 -5.21
C GLN A 36 19.77 16.38 -4.59
N GLU A 37 19.74 16.49 -3.25
CA GLU A 37 19.57 17.74 -2.50
C GLU A 37 18.31 18.56 -2.88
N PHE A 38 17.27 17.88 -3.39
CA PHE A 38 16.00 18.53 -3.74
C PHE A 38 15.06 18.65 -2.53
N SER A 39 14.19 19.66 -2.57
CA SER A 39 13.14 19.81 -1.56
C SER A 39 12.06 18.73 -1.72
N THR A 40 11.99 17.82 -0.73
CA THR A 40 11.05 16.69 -0.71
C THR A 40 9.86 16.90 0.22
N VAL A 41 9.72 18.08 0.85
CA VAL A 41 8.76 18.35 1.95
C VAL A 41 7.33 17.90 1.61
N LYS A 42 6.80 18.31 0.46
CA LYS A 42 5.42 17.96 0.04
C LYS A 42 5.25 16.47 -0.27
N ASP A 43 6.29 15.83 -0.79
CA ASP A 43 6.27 14.40 -1.08
C ASP A 43 6.35 13.59 0.22
N CYS A 44 7.16 14.04 1.20
CA CYS A 44 7.23 13.49 2.55
C CYS A 44 5.89 13.56 3.28
N GLU A 45 5.22 14.73 3.29
CA GLU A 45 3.91 14.89 3.95
C GLU A 45 2.87 13.92 3.37
N LYS A 46 2.81 13.80 2.05
CA LYS A 46 1.91 12.85 1.38
C LYS A 46 2.28 11.40 1.69
N MET A 47 3.58 11.08 1.65
CA MET A 47 4.08 9.74 1.98
C MET A 47 3.65 9.33 3.39
N ILE A 48 3.82 10.21 4.38
CA ILE A 48 3.39 9.96 5.77
C ILE A 48 1.88 9.71 5.84
N SER A 49 1.07 10.53 5.17
CA SER A 49 -0.38 10.33 5.16
C SER A 49 -0.81 8.99 4.55
N PHE A 50 -0.15 8.53 3.49
CA PHE A 50 -0.40 7.20 2.94
C PHE A 50 0.12 6.10 3.87
N GLN A 51 1.26 6.31 4.52
CA GLN A 51 1.83 5.36 5.49
C GLN A 51 0.85 5.09 6.62
N GLU A 52 0.31 6.14 7.25
CA GLU A 52 -0.65 6.04 8.35
C GLU A 52 -1.88 5.22 7.94
N ARG A 53 -2.45 5.50 6.75
CA ARG A 53 -3.61 4.76 6.22
C ARG A 53 -3.29 3.29 5.93
N VAL A 54 -2.10 3.00 5.39
CA VAL A 54 -1.70 1.62 5.14
C VAL A 54 -1.51 0.89 6.48
N GLN A 55 -0.89 1.51 7.48
CA GLN A 55 -0.72 0.93 8.82
C GLN A 55 -2.07 0.63 9.49
N GLU A 56 -3.03 1.54 9.38
CA GLU A 56 -4.38 1.36 9.95
C GLU A 56 -5.11 0.18 9.31
N LEU A 57 -5.05 0.05 7.99
CA LEU A 57 -5.82 -0.96 7.25
C LEU A 57 -5.14 -2.33 7.19
N LEU A 58 -3.82 -2.38 7.31
CA LEU A 58 -3.01 -3.59 7.10
C LEU A 58 -3.50 -4.80 7.92
N PRO A 59 -3.76 -4.70 9.25
CA PRO A 59 -4.20 -5.85 10.04
C PRO A 59 -5.49 -6.49 9.54
N ASP A 60 -6.41 -5.69 9.00
CA ASP A 60 -7.67 -6.22 8.47
C ASP A 60 -7.49 -6.84 7.08
N MET A 61 -6.60 -6.27 6.26
CA MET A 61 -6.28 -6.85 4.95
C MET A 61 -5.57 -8.20 5.08
N GLU A 62 -4.76 -8.40 6.12
CA GLU A 62 -4.04 -9.66 6.36
C GLU A 62 -4.96 -10.80 6.83
N LYS A 63 -6.12 -10.48 7.40
CA LYS A 63 -7.16 -11.47 7.76
C LYS A 63 -7.96 -11.95 6.55
N LEU A 64 -7.90 -11.24 5.41
CA LEU A 64 -8.67 -11.60 4.23
C LEU A 64 -8.08 -12.84 3.56
N ASP A 65 -8.97 -13.73 3.11
CA ASP A 65 -8.60 -14.85 2.27
C ASP A 65 -8.22 -14.35 0.86
N ARG A 66 -6.92 -14.17 0.64
CA ARG A 66 -6.36 -13.64 -0.62
C ARG A 66 -6.73 -14.48 -1.84
N SER A 67 -6.99 -15.78 -1.69
CA SER A 67 -7.42 -16.64 -2.81
C SER A 67 -8.77 -16.22 -3.40
N LYS A 68 -9.57 -15.50 -2.62
CA LYS A 68 -10.88 -14.96 -3.01
C LYS A 68 -10.82 -13.52 -3.50
N ILE A 69 -9.66 -12.88 -3.46
CA ILE A 69 -9.53 -11.47 -3.85
C ILE A 69 -9.24 -11.39 -5.35
N ARG A 70 -10.05 -10.62 -6.06
CA ARG A 70 -9.77 -10.24 -7.44
C ARG A 70 -9.05 -8.89 -7.47
N SER A 71 -7.73 -8.94 -7.63
CA SER A 71 -6.92 -7.74 -7.84
C SER A 71 -7.25 -7.09 -9.18
N TYR A 72 -7.31 -5.75 -9.19
CA TYR A 72 -7.39 -4.92 -10.40
C TYR A 72 -6.00 -4.64 -10.98
N SER A 73 -4.93 -5.03 -10.26
CA SER A 73 -3.54 -4.92 -10.66
C SER A 73 -2.88 -6.31 -10.66
N PRO A 74 -3.25 -7.21 -11.60
CA PRO A 74 -2.84 -8.61 -11.58
C PRO A 74 -1.33 -8.85 -11.79
N LEU A 75 -0.60 -7.84 -12.27
CA LEU A 75 0.85 -7.90 -12.47
C LEU A 75 1.63 -7.37 -11.26
N LEU A 76 0.95 -6.81 -10.26
CA LEU A 76 1.58 -6.31 -9.05
C LEU A 76 1.73 -7.46 -8.06
N ASP A 77 2.96 -7.72 -7.64
CA ASP A 77 3.23 -8.61 -6.50
C ASP A 77 2.90 -7.84 -5.21
N ASP A 78 1.67 -7.98 -4.77
CA ASP A 78 1.14 -7.32 -3.59
C ASP A 78 1.80 -7.83 -2.30
N MET A 79 2.12 -9.12 -2.23
CA MET A 79 2.86 -9.72 -1.12
C MET A 79 4.24 -9.11 -0.95
N ALA A 80 5.01 -9.04 -2.03
CA ALA A 80 6.33 -8.40 -1.99
C ALA A 80 6.22 -6.91 -1.60
N LEU A 81 5.17 -6.22 -2.06
CA LEU A 81 4.95 -4.82 -1.74
C LEU A 81 4.55 -4.60 -0.27
N ILE A 82 3.71 -5.47 0.30
CA ILE A 82 3.34 -5.45 1.72
C ILE A 82 4.57 -5.73 2.58
N GLN A 83 5.38 -6.72 2.21
CA GLN A 83 6.60 -7.02 2.95
C GLN A 83 7.57 -5.85 2.91
N TYR A 84 7.79 -5.27 1.72
CA TYR A 84 8.61 -4.08 1.55
C TYR A 84 8.14 -2.92 2.44
N PHE A 85 6.83 -2.72 2.57
CA PHE A 85 6.26 -1.73 3.49
C PHE A 85 6.58 -2.03 4.96
N LYS A 86 6.32 -3.28 5.41
CA LYS A 86 6.59 -3.72 6.78
C LYS A 86 8.05 -3.52 7.16
N ASP A 87 8.97 -3.94 6.30
CA ASP A 87 10.41 -3.82 6.48
C ASP A 87 10.86 -2.36 6.57
N THR A 88 10.28 -1.50 5.73
CA THR A 88 10.63 -0.07 5.68
C THR A 88 10.13 0.71 6.90
N VAL A 89 8.91 0.42 7.35
CA VAL A 89 8.23 1.18 8.41
C VAL A 89 8.44 0.56 9.80
N GLY A 90 8.99 -0.66 9.89
CA GLY A 90 9.21 -1.37 11.14
C GLY A 90 7.93 -1.95 11.74
N VAL A 91 6.94 -2.30 10.91
CA VAL A 91 5.72 -2.97 11.36
C VAL A 91 5.99 -4.47 11.40
N SER A 92 6.18 -5.03 12.60
CA SER A 92 6.32 -6.47 12.82
C SER A 92 4.93 -7.14 12.91
N ASP A 93 4.87 -8.42 12.56
CA ASP A 93 3.67 -9.27 12.66
C ASP A 93 3.10 -9.37 14.09
#